data_AF-A0A925B2F5-F1
#
_entry.id   AF-A0A925B2F5-F1
#
_cell.length_a   1.000
_cell.length_b   1.000
_cell.length_c   1.000
_cell.angle_alpha   90.00
_cell.angle_beta   90.00
_cell.angle_gamma   90.00
#
_symmetry.space_group_name_H-M   'P 1'
#
loop_
_entity.id
_entity.type
_entity.pdbx_description
1 polymer ?
#
loop_
_entity_poly.entity_id
_entity_poly.type
_entity_poly.pdbx_seq_one_letter_code
_entity_poly.pdbx_strand_id
1 'polypeptide(L)'
;MKKQFALVFALIIVSLSISVRTFAQPNDESEIRSIDEKLRVAFLTKDAKTLESLYAPDFYFVNSIGEVTTRDEFLKNNLDENYVFKSLAYNDEKVYLNKNTALSTYSLEREATYKGVDNGGKFRATRLYAKTNGKWKVVYQQSTDLPQTAKAANSNSETVKLYKMFEDYFEERLKLFPLEATQIADSRYNDKLPDTLGDAERAKQLAFFTKYKKQLALIDRSQLSESERLSLDIFKSELTRNADALNLFDIQEFPTDHFTPINQFSGLQLSFAQLGSGQGNQPFKTVKDYENFLGRINGFQIWTNTAIANMRKGIAAVIVQPKVLMERTLPQYQELIARD
;
A
#
# COMPACT_ATOMS: atom_id res chain seq x y z
N MET A 1 -8.70 -90.70 -6.29
CA MET A 1 -7.72 -90.60 -7.39
C MET A 1 -6.72 -89.50 -7.04
N LYS A 2 -5.63 -89.80 -6.33
CA LYS A 2 -4.24 -89.75 -6.83
C LYS A 2 -4.05 -88.87 -8.10
N LYS A 3 -3.28 -87.78 -7.97
CA LYS A 3 -2.01 -87.58 -8.69
C LYS A 3 -1.26 -86.37 -8.12
N GLN A 4 -0.10 -86.64 -7.56
CA GLN A 4 1.01 -85.72 -7.35
C GLN A 4 1.59 -85.31 -8.71
N PHE A 5 2.03 -84.06 -8.87
CA PHE A 5 3.24 -83.75 -9.64
C PHE A 5 3.88 -82.46 -9.10
N ALA A 6 5.20 -82.48 -9.11
CA ALA A 6 6.13 -81.60 -8.44
C ALA A 6 6.53 -80.37 -9.28
N LEU A 7 7.06 -79.35 -8.57
CA LEU A 7 8.04 -78.31 -8.93
C LEU A 7 8.11 -77.77 -10.38
N VAL A 8 8.21 -76.44 -10.54
CA VAL A 8 9.48 -75.71 -10.76
C VAL A 8 9.23 -74.19 -10.65
N PHE A 9 10.21 -73.53 -10.02
CA PHE A 9 10.42 -72.09 -9.80
C PHE A 9 10.27 -71.18 -11.04
N ALA A 10 9.70 -69.99 -10.83
CA ALA A 10 10.19 -68.75 -11.46
C ALA A 10 9.85 -67.55 -10.57
N LEU A 11 10.88 -66.99 -9.95
CA LEU A 11 10.86 -65.70 -9.25
C LEU A 11 10.47 -64.58 -10.22
N ILE A 12 9.49 -63.76 -9.84
CA ILE A 12 9.42 -62.36 -10.26
C ILE A 12 9.31 -61.53 -8.98
N ILE A 13 10.45 -60.97 -8.56
CA ILE A 13 10.53 -59.91 -7.57
C ILE A 13 10.02 -58.65 -8.28
N VAL A 14 8.76 -58.27 -8.01
CA VAL A 14 8.31 -56.90 -8.25
C VAL A 14 8.77 -56.09 -7.06
N SER A 15 9.87 -55.35 -7.23
CA SER A 15 10.31 -54.34 -6.27
C SER A 15 9.27 -53.22 -6.23
N LEU A 16 8.36 -53.30 -5.26
CA LEU A 16 7.50 -52.19 -4.90
C LEU A 16 8.37 -51.15 -4.19
N SER A 17 8.82 -50.15 -4.94
CA SER A 17 9.43 -48.93 -4.38
C SER A 17 8.34 -48.15 -3.64
N ILE A 18 7.99 -48.58 -2.43
CA ILE A 18 7.24 -47.74 -1.50
C ILE A 18 8.20 -46.63 -1.12
N SER A 19 8.08 -45.48 -1.79
CA SER A 19 8.64 -44.24 -1.29
C SER A 19 7.96 -43.94 0.04
N VAL A 20 8.57 -44.39 1.13
CA VAL A 20 8.17 -44.00 2.48
C VAL A 20 8.37 -42.49 2.56
N ARG A 21 7.29 -41.72 2.37
CA ARG A 21 7.22 -40.35 2.86
C ARG A 21 7.33 -40.46 4.37
N THR A 22 8.53 -40.28 4.91
CA THR A 22 8.76 -40.11 6.34
C THR A 22 7.99 -38.87 6.77
N PHE A 23 6.80 -39.06 7.32
CA PHE A 23 6.07 -38.01 8.04
C PHE A 23 6.92 -37.59 9.24
N ALA A 24 7.07 -36.28 9.44
CA ALA A 24 7.62 -35.73 10.68
C ALA A 24 6.79 -36.23 11.87
N GLN A 25 7.43 -36.54 12.99
CA GLN A 25 6.74 -37.11 14.15
C GLN A 25 5.83 -36.03 14.79
N PRO A 26 4.66 -36.41 15.37
CA PRO A 26 3.79 -35.49 16.12
C PRO A 26 4.51 -34.67 17.21
N ASN A 27 5.67 -35.15 17.68
CA ASN A 27 6.50 -34.52 18.69
C ASN A 27 7.19 -33.22 18.21
N ASP A 28 7.56 -33.12 16.92
CA ASP A 28 8.27 -31.94 16.41
C ASP A 28 7.34 -30.72 16.32
N GLU A 29 6.06 -30.90 15.94
CA GLU A 29 5.11 -29.77 15.90
C GLU A 29 4.85 -29.20 17.29
N SER A 30 4.66 -30.08 18.28
CA SER A 30 4.53 -29.67 19.68
C SER A 30 5.79 -29.00 20.22
N GLU A 31 6.97 -29.41 19.75
CA GLU A 31 8.24 -28.78 20.12
C GLU A 31 8.35 -27.36 19.55
N ILE A 32 7.95 -27.14 18.29
CA ILE A 32 7.88 -25.79 17.69
C ILE A 32 6.95 -24.89 18.50
N ARG A 33 5.73 -25.33 18.79
CA ARG A 33 4.77 -24.56 19.60
C ARG A 33 5.30 -24.29 21.01
N SER A 34 6.04 -25.23 21.59
CA SER A 34 6.73 -25.03 22.88
C SER A 34 7.82 -23.97 22.79
N ILE A 35 8.57 -23.90 21.69
CA ILE A 35 9.55 -22.84 21.44
C ILE A 35 8.86 -21.49 21.34
N ASP A 36 7.73 -21.39 20.64
CA ASP A 36 7.00 -20.13 20.51
C ASP A 36 6.48 -19.61 21.85
N GLU A 37 5.98 -20.50 22.70
CA GLU A 37 5.57 -20.12 24.06
C GLU A 37 6.77 -19.69 24.91
N LYS A 38 7.92 -20.39 24.80
CA LYS A 38 9.15 -19.97 25.49
C LYS A 38 9.65 -18.61 25.02
N LEU A 39 9.59 -18.34 23.72
CA LEU A 39 9.94 -17.03 23.15
C LEU A 39 9.01 -15.94 23.72
N ARG A 40 7.69 -16.19 23.72
CA ARG A 40 6.69 -15.27 24.27
C ARG A 40 7.00 -14.91 25.72
N VAL A 41 7.19 -15.92 26.57
CA VAL A 41 7.50 -15.71 27.99
C VAL A 41 8.83 -14.97 28.13
N ALA A 42 9.88 -15.38 27.41
CA ALA A 42 11.19 -14.76 27.52
C ALA A 42 11.19 -13.28 27.08
N PHE A 43 10.39 -12.89 26.09
CA PHE A 43 10.21 -11.46 25.75
C PHE A 43 9.46 -10.68 26.85
N LEU A 44 8.40 -11.26 27.42
CA LEU A 44 7.62 -10.62 28.49
C LEU A 44 8.44 -10.47 29.78
N THR A 45 9.33 -11.42 30.07
CA THR A 45 10.15 -11.44 31.29
C THR A 45 11.59 -10.96 31.08
N LYS A 46 11.94 -10.51 29.87
CA LYS A 46 13.30 -10.07 29.51
C LYS A 46 14.39 -11.14 29.78
N ASP A 47 14.06 -12.42 29.59
CA ASP A 47 15.00 -13.53 29.77
C ASP A 47 15.95 -13.65 28.56
N ALA A 48 17.03 -12.86 28.60
CA ALA A 48 18.05 -12.82 27.56
C ALA A 48 18.65 -14.20 27.28
N LYS A 49 18.95 -14.98 28.33
CA LYS A 49 19.61 -16.29 28.22
C LYS A 49 18.73 -17.28 27.45
N THR A 50 17.43 -17.29 27.73
CA THR A 50 16.48 -18.13 26.98
C THR A 50 16.41 -17.69 25.52
N LEU A 51 16.30 -16.38 25.24
CA LEU A 51 16.26 -15.89 23.86
C LEU A 51 17.53 -16.26 23.07
N GLU A 52 18.72 -15.99 23.62
CA GLU A 52 20.01 -16.37 23.03
C GLU A 52 20.09 -17.89 22.74
N SER A 53 19.50 -18.71 23.60
CA SER A 53 19.47 -20.16 23.42
C SER A 53 18.48 -20.64 22.35
N LEU A 54 17.51 -19.82 21.92
CA LEU A 54 16.47 -20.21 20.95
C LEU A 54 16.73 -19.64 19.56
N TYR A 55 17.40 -18.49 19.43
CA TYR A 55 17.81 -17.96 18.13
C TYR A 55 19.11 -18.62 17.62
N ALA A 56 19.17 -18.85 16.31
CA ALA A 56 20.37 -19.35 15.65
C ALA A 56 21.41 -18.23 15.51
N PRO A 57 22.72 -18.55 15.46
CA PRO A 57 23.75 -17.52 15.38
C PRO A 57 23.63 -16.60 14.16
N ASP A 58 23.17 -17.14 13.03
CA ASP A 58 22.96 -16.51 11.74
C ASP A 58 21.52 -15.99 11.54
N PHE A 59 20.72 -15.92 12.61
CA PHE A 59 19.38 -15.35 12.55
C PHE A 59 19.39 -13.90 12.06
N TYR A 60 18.40 -13.56 11.24
CA TYR A 60 18.04 -12.19 10.93
C TYR A 60 16.52 -11.99 10.93
N PHE A 61 16.12 -10.75 11.22
CA PHE A 61 14.73 -10.32 11.25
C PHE A 61 14.48 -9.25 10.18
N VAL A 62 13.33 -9.33 9.51
CA VAL A 62 12.85 -8.30 8.58
C VAL A 62 11.58 -7.66 9.17
N ASN A 63 11.62 -6.36 9.44
CA ASN A 63 10.46 -5.65 9.98
C ASN A 63 9.42 -5.30 8.89
N SER A 64 8.32 -4.67 9.28
CA SER A 64 7.20 -4.38 8.37
C SER A 64 7.51 -3.36 7.27
N ILE A 65 8.57 -2.57 7.42
CA ILE A 65 9.05 -1.61 6.42
C ILE A 65 10.25 -2.13 5.61
N GLY A 66 10.65 -3.40 5.82
CA GLY A 66 11.70 -4.06 5.06
C GLY A 66 13.13 -3.86 5.59
N GLU A 67 13.31 -3.26 6.77
CA GLU A 67 14.63 -3.18 7.39
C GLU A 67 15.07 -4.54 7.92
N VAL A 68 16.36 -4.84 7.75
CA VAL A 68 16.98 -6.11 8.16
C VAL A 68 17.84 -5.88 9.40
N THR A 69 17.62 -6.66 10.46
CA THR A 69 18.44 -6.63 11.68
C THR A 69 19.07 -7.98 11.96
N THR A 70 20.32 -7.98 12.40
CA THR A 70 21.03 -9.19 12.84
C THR A 70 20.48 -9.72 14.16
N ARG A 71 20.87 -10.94 14.55
CA ARG A 71 20.51 -11.53 15.86
C ARG A 71 20.86 -10.62 17.04
N ASP A 72 22.08 -10.12 17.09
CA ASP A 72 22.54 -9.36 18.25
C ASP A 72 21.84 -8.00 18.35
N GLU A 73 21.62 -7.33 17.22
CA GLU A 73 20.83 -6.09 17.15
C GLU A 73 19.37 -6.34 17.54
N PHE A 74 18.77 -7.39 16.99
CA PHE A 74 17.39 -7.77 17.29
C PHE A 74 17.20 -8.04 18.78
N LEU A 75 18.08 -8.85 19.39
CA LEU A 75 18.03 -9.15 20.82
C LEU A 75 18.27 -7.89 21.66
N LYS A 76 19.30 -7.09 21.33
CA LYS A 76 19.60 -5.83 22.01
C LYS A 76 18.39 -4.88 22.00
N ASN A 77 17.76 -4.70 20.83
CA ASN A 77 16.62 -3.79 20.67
C ASN A 77 15.40 -4.27 21.45
N ASN A 78 15.09 -5.57 21.41
CA ASN A 78 13.94 -6.12 22.12
C ASN A 78 14.19 -6.29 23.63
N LEU A 79 15.44 -6.33 24.07
CA LEU A 79 15.83 -6.40 25.48
C LEU A 79 16.10 -5.03 26.12
N ASP A 80 16.08 -3.93 25.37
CA ASP A 80 16.19 -2.56 25.89
C ASP A 80 15.23 -2.33 27.07
N GLU A 81 15.73 -1.80 28.18
CA GLU A 81 14.96 -1.54 29.40
C GLU A 81 13.77 -0.60 29.16
N ASN A 82 13.89 0.29 28.17
CA ASN A 82 12.83 1.22 27.80
C ASN A 82 11.77 0.59 26.89
N TYR A 83 11.97 -0.64 26.42
CA TYR A 83 10.98 -1.35 25.60
C TYR A 83 10.24 -2.39 26.42
N VAL A 84 9.01 -2.10 26.83
CA VAL A 84 8.21 -2.97 27.70
C VAL A 84 7.11 -3.65 26.90
N PHE A 85 7.13 -4.99 26.85
CA PHE A 85 6.02 -5.79 26.32
C PHE A 85 4.99 -6.01 27.44
N LYS A 86 3.76 -5.54 27.23
CA LYS A 86 2.62 -5.78 28.14
C LYS A 86 1.90 -7.08 27.78
N SER A 87 1.70 -7.31 26.49
CA SER A 87 1.09 -8.55 25.99
C SER A 87 1.60 -8.91 24.59
N LEU A 88 1.61 -10.22 24.33
CA LEU A 88 1.95 -10.84 23.06
C LEU A 88 0.97 -11.99 22.83
N ALA A 89 -0.03 -11.79 21.98
CA ALA A 89 -1.06 -12.78 21.67
C ALA A 89 -0.85 -13.34 20.26
N TYR A 90 -0.54 -14.63 20.18
CA TYR A 90 -0.35 -15.35 18.93
C TYR A 90 -1.67 -16.06 18.56
N ASN A 91 -2.19 -15.78 17.37
CA ASN A 91 -3.45 -16.31 16.86
C ASN A 91 -3.26 -16.90 15.46
N ASP A 92 -4.18 -17.77 15.03
CA ASP A 92 -4.18 -18.39 13.70
C ASP A 92 -2.89 -19.12 13.30
N GLU A 93 -2.19 -19.70 14.28
CA GLU A 93 -0.90 -20.33 14.00
C GLU A 93 -1.03 -21.58 13.13
N LYS A 94 -0.31 -21.60 12.02
CA LYS A 94 -0.12 -22.77 11.15
C LYS A 94 1.35 -23.12 11.09
N VAL A 95 1.67 -24.38 11.40
CA VAL A 95 3.02 -24.92 11.35
C VAL A 95 3.13 -25.89 10.18
N TYR A 96 4.13 -25.69 9.33
CA TYR A 96 4.51 -26.60 8.25
C TYR A 96 5.86 -27.21 8.58
N LEU A 97 5.90 -28.54 8.66
CA LEU A 97 7.10 -29.29 9.00
C LEU A 97 7.74 -29.94 7.78
N ASN A 98 9.08 -29.92 7.78
CA ASN A 98 9.94 -30.75 6.98
C ASN A 98 11.06 -31.30 7.88
N LYS A 99 11.81 -32.32 7.43
CA LYS A 99 12.74 -33.10 8.27
C LYS A 99 13.60 -32.25 9.22
N ASN A 100 14.22 -31.18 8.70
CA ASN A 100 15.12 -30.31 9.45
C ASN A 100 14.69 -28.84 9.45
N THR A 101 13.50 -28.52 8.91
CA THR A 101 12.99 -27.15 8.86
C THR A 101 11.53 -27.10 9.26
N ALA A 102 11.13 -26.02 9.93
CA ALA A 102 9.74 -25.75 10.24
C ALA A 102 9.42 -24.31 9.85
N LEU A 103 8.21 -24.08 9.35
CA LEU A 103 7.69 -22.76 9.06
C LEU A 103 6.45 -22.54 9.90
N SER A 104 6.45 -21.52 10.76
CA SER A 104 5.24 -21.06 11.45
C SER A 104 4.75 -19.78 10.79
N THR A 105 3.44 -19.70 10.52
CA THR A 105 2.75 -18.48 10.12
C THR A 105 1.65 -18.19 11.13
N TYR A 106 1.58 -16.97 11.63
CA TYR A 106 0.63 -16.58 12.68
C TYR A 106 0.28 -15.10 12.58
N SER A 107 -0.86 -14.71 13.15
CA SER A 107 -1.12 -13.32 13.51
C SER A 107 -0.62 -13.05 14.93
N LEU A 108 -0.08 -11.85 15.15
CA LEU A 108 0.39 -11.37 16.44
C LEU A 108 -0.36 -10.09 16.79
N GLU A 109 -1.00 -10.06 17.95
CA GLU A 109 -1.40 -8.81 18.61
C GLU A 109 -0.41 -8.51 19.72
N ARG A 110 0.27 -7.36 19.62
CA ARG A 110 1.26 -6.89 20.58
C ARG A 110 0.75 -5.65 21.28
N GLU A 111 0.85 -5.62 22.59
CA GLU A 111 0.78 -4.38 23.36
C GLU A 111 2.15 -4.13 23.98
N ALA A 112 2.78 -3.01 23.64
CA ALA A 112 4.11 -2.69 24.11
C ALA A 112 4.30 -1.19 24.17
N THR A 113 5.28 -0.73 24.95
CA THR A 113 5.66 0.69 25.02
C THR A 113 7.15 0.85 24.85
N TYR A 114 7.60 1.80 24.03
CA TYR A 114 9.01 2.19 23.93
C TYR A 114 9.20 3.60 24.47
N LYS A 115 10.05 3.78 25.48
CA LYS A 115 10.26 5.06 26.19
C LYS A 115 8.94 5.69 26.65
N GLY A 116 8.00 4.85 27.11
CA GLY A 116 6.67 5.27 27.58
C GLY A 116 5.64 5.54 26.47
N VAL A 117 6.04 5.56 25.20
CA VAL A 117 5.14 5.76 24.05
C VAL A 117 4.58 4.41 23.61
N ASP A 118 3.28 4.36 23.28
CA ASP A 118 2.66 3.14 22.75
C ASP A 118 3.36 2.70 21.45
N ASN A 119 3.73 1.43 21.43
CA ASN A 119 4.37 0.75 20.31
C ASN A 119 3.67 -0.60 20.06
N GLY A 120 2.39 -0.72 20.42
CA GLY A 120 1.56 -1.88 20.12
C GLY A 120 1.31 -2.06 18.62
N GLY A 121 0.78 -3.22 18.24
CA GLY A 121 0.25 -3.39 16.90
C GLY A 121 -0.29 -4.78 16.58
N LYS A 122 -0.90 -4.90 15.40
CA LYS A 122 -1.33 -6.18 14.82
C LYS A 122 -0.47 -6.51 13.62
N PHE A 123 0.02 -7.74 13.57
CA PHE A 123 0.96 -8.19 12.54
C PHE A 123 0.55 -9.55 12.01
N ARG A 124 0.88 -9.82 10.74
CA ARG A 124 1.03 -11.19 10.22
C ARG A 124 2.52 -11.47 10.18
N ALA A 125 2.94 -12.60 10.73
CA ALA A 125 4.34 -12.95 10.79
C ALA A 125 4.61 -14.36 10.27
N THR A 126 5.81 -14.52 9.73
CA THR A 126 6.37 -15.80 9.30
C THR A 126 7.66 -16.03 10.06
N ARG A 127 7.81 -17.20 10.66
CA ARG A 127 9.01 -17.61 11.40
C ARG A 127 9.52 -18.95 10.86
N LEU A 128 10.81 -19.00 10.55
CA LEU A 128 11.49 -20.19 10.05
C LEU A 128 12.41 -20.74 11.13
N TYR A 129 12.36 -22.06 11.31
CA TYR A 129 13.22 -22.80 12.22
C TYR A 129 14.06 -23.80 11.44
N ALA A 130 15.27 -24.04 11.92
CA ALA A 130 16.12 -25.12 11.45
C ALA A 130 16.56 -25.99 12.63
N LYS A 131 16.66 -27.29 12.40
CA LYS A 131 17.16 -28.26 13.37
C LYS A 131 18.67 -28.41 13.22
N THR A 132 19.43 -27.95 14.21
CA THR A 132 20.90 -28.01 14.25
C THR A 132 21.33 -28.82 15.46
N ASN A 133 22.12 -29.88 15.25
CA ASN A 133 22.55 -30.81 16.32
C ASN A 133 21.37 -31.35 17.15
N GLY A 134 20.27 -31.69 16.48
CA GLY A 134 19.06 -32.22 17.10
C GLY A 134 18.20 -31.19 17.84
N LYS A 135 18.59 -29.90 17.87
CA LYS A 135 17.84 -28.82 18.53
C LYS A 135 17.28 -27.84 17.51
N TRP A 136 16.01 -27.49 17.66
CA TRP A 136 15.38 -26.46 16.85
C TRP A 136 15.84 -25.06 17.27
N LYS A 137 16.10 -24.22 16.28
CA LYS A 137 16.50 -22.82 16.44
C LYS A 137 15.73 -21.94 15.46
N VAL A 138 15.37 -20.74 15.88
CA VAL A 138 14.81 -19.73 14.98
C VAL A 138 15.92 -19.17 14.11
N VAL A 139 15.81 -19.33 12.79
CA VAL A 139 16.81 -18.87 11.80
C VAL A 139 16.35 -17.65 11.03
N TYR A 140 15.05 -17.37 10.98
CA TYR A 140 14.53 -16.19 10.32
C TYR A 140 13.15 -15.81 10.84
N GLN A 141 12.84 -14.52 10.82
CA GLN A 141 11.49 -14.02 11.05
C GLN A 141 11.21 -12.78 10.19
N GLN A 142 9.99 -12.67 9.67
CA GLN A 142 9.48 -11.46 9.04
C GLN A 142 8.09 -11.13 9.56
N SER A 143 7.80 -9.83 9.67
CA SER A 143 6.50 -9.30 10.05
C SER A 143 5.96 -8.35 8.98
N THR A 144 4.64 -8.35 8.81
CA THR A 144 3.90 -7.39 8.00
C THR A 144 2.80 -6.78 8.85
N ASP A 145 2.64 -5.46 8.79
CA ASP A 145 1.55 -4.79 9.50
C ASP A 145 0.20 -5.25 8.98
N LEU A 146 -0.68 -5.63 9.91
CA LEU A 146 -2.09 -5.80 9.59
C LEU A 146 -2.79 -4.47 9.80
N PRO A 147 -3.77 -4.12 8.93
CA PRO A 147 -4.58 -2.94 9.13
C PRO A 147 -5.18 -2.96 10.53
N GLN A 148 -4.75 -2.02 11.36
CA GLN A 148 -5.47 -1.69 12.56
C GLN A 148 -6.50 -0.66 12.15
N THR A 149 -7.79 -0.94 12.37
CA THR A 149 -8.71 0.16 12.68
C THR A 149 -8.02 0.95 13.78
N ALA A 150 -7.59 2.18 13.49
CA ALA A 150 -6.85 3.01 14.43
C ALA A 150 -7.47 2.84 15.82
N LYS A 151 -6.74 2.17 16.71
CA LYS A 151 -7.24 1.89 18.06
C LYS A 151 -7.26 3.27 18.72
N ALA A 152 -8.44 3.90 18.71
CA ALA A 152 -8.72 5.21 19.31
C ALA A 152 -8.66 5.16 20.85
N ALA A 153 -7.72 4.40 21.40
CA ALA A 153 -7.51 4.21 22.82
C ALA A 153 -6.18 4.89 23.17
N ASN A 154 -6.29 6.17 23.58
CA ASN A 154 -5.23 7.12 23.98
C ASN A 154 -4.71 8.10 22.92
N SER A 155 -5.35 8.22 21.76
CA SER A 155 -5.09 9.38 20.88
C SER A 155 -5.58 10.65 21.56
N ASN A 156 -4.70 11.61 21.82
CA ASN A 156 -5.11 12.92 22.32
C ASN A 156 -6.10 13.59 21.34
N SER A 157 -6.82 14.62 21.80
CA SER A 157 -7.86 15.28 21.00
C SER A 157 -7.35 15.83 19.67
N GLU A 158 -6.08 16.22 19.58
CA GLU A 158 -5.48 16.76 18.35
C GLU A 158 -5.21 15.66 17.32
N THR A 159 -4.78 14.49 17.78
CA THR A 159 -4.63 13.30 16.92
C THR A 159 -5.96 12.93 16.27
N VAL A 160 -7.05 12.89 17.05
CA VAL A 160 -8.39 12.59 16.54
C VAL A 160 -8.83 13.63 15.50
N LYS A 161 -8.59 14.92 15.76
CA LYS A 161 -8.90 16.00 14.81
C LYS A 161 -8.09 15.86 13.52
N LEU A 162 -6.80 15.56 13.61
CA LEU A 162 -5.91 15.41 12.45
C LEU A 162 -6.38 14.29 11.52
N TYR A 163 -6.58 13.09 12.06
CA TYR A 163 -7.02 11.96 11.24
C TYR A 163 -8.44 12.14 10.69
N LYS A 164 -9.35 12.72 11.47
CA LYS A 164 -10.69 13.06 10.96
C LYS A 164 -10.63 14.04 9.79
N MET A 165 -9.75 15.04 9.87
CA MET A 165 -9.55 16.00 8.79
C MET A 165 -8.94 15.33 7.55
N PHE A 166 -7.98 14.41 7.71
CA PHE A 166 -7.44 13.64 6.58
C PHE A 166 -8.51 12.79 5.89
N GLU A 167 -9.35 12.11 6.66
CA GLU A 167 -10.48 11.33 6.13
C GLU A 167 -11.47 12.23 5.36
N ASP A 168 -11.86 13.36 5.97
CA ASP A 168 -12.77 14.31 5.32
C ASP A 168 -12.18 14.89 4.05
N TYR A 169 -10.89 15.24 4.08
CA TYR A 169 -10.17 15.72 2.90
C TYR A 169 -10.17 14.69 1.80
N PHE A 170 -9.88 13.44 2.12
CA PHE A 170 -9.84 12.35 1.14
C PHE A 170 -11.21 12.18 0.48
N GLU A 171 -12.28 12.07 1.27
CA GLU A 171 -13.64 11.89 0.75
C GLU A 171 -14.16 13.09 -0.06
N GLU A 172 -13.82 14.31 0.33
CA GLU A 172 -14.14 15.51 -0.46
C GLU A 172 -13.27 15.64 -1.72
N ARG A 173 -11.98 15.24 -1.66
CA ARG A 173 -11.07 15.25 -2.81
C ARG A 173 -11.57 14.33 -3.91
N LEU A 174 -12.01 13.11 -3.59
CA LEU A 174 -12.48 12.15 -4.61
C LEU A 174 -13.68 12.67 -5.41
N LYS A 175 -14.54 13.50 -4.81
CA LYS A 175 -15.65 14.18 -5.50
C LYS A 175 -15.16 15.21 -6.50
N LEU A 176 -14.11 15.95 -6.13
CA LEU A 176 -13.56 17.06 -6.90
C LEU A 176 -12.56 16.61 -7.97
N PHE A 177 -11.93 15.46 -7.77
CA PHE A 177 -10.98 14.84 -8.70
C PHE A 177 -11.45 13.42 -9.10
N PRO A 178 -12.55 13.29 -9.89
CA PRO A 178 -13.13 11.99 -10.24
C PRO A 178 -12.19 10.98 -10.92
N LEU A 179 -11.18 11.47 -11.65
CA LEU A 179 -10.20 10.60 -12.28
C LEU A 179 -9.27 9.94 -11.26
N GLU A 180 -8.96 10.60 -10.15
CA GLU A 180 -8.19 10.02 -9.04
C GLU A 180 -8.99 8.91 -8.35
N ALA A 181 -10.29 9.11 -8.17
CA ALA A 181 -11.19 8.06 -7.65
C ALA A 181 -11.12 6.80 -8.51
N THR A 182 -11.21 6.93 -9.85
CA THR A 182 -11.07 5.78 -10.76
C THR A 182 -9.69 5.12 -10.67
N GLN A 183 -8.61 5.88 -10.46
CA GLN A 183 -7.25 5.33 -10.32
C GLN A 183 -7.11 4.41 -9.11
N ILE A 184 -7.83 4.68 -8.02
CA ILE A 184 -7.85 3.83 -6.81
C ILE A 184 -8.99 2.81 -6.80
N ALA A 185 -9.61 2.56 -7.97
CA ALA A 185 -10.75 1.67 -8.15
C ALA A 185 -12.04 2.08 -7.39
N ASP A 186 -12.19 3.35 -7.04
CA ASP A 186 -13.44 3.92 -6.55
C ASP A 186 -14.33 4.33 -7.72
N SER A 187 -15.45 3.63 -7.89
CA SER A 187 -16.35 3.82 -9.02
C SER A 187 -17.41 4.90 -8.82
N ARG A 188 -17.47 5.58 -7.66
CA ARG A 188 -18.56 6.51 -7.29
C ARG A 188 -18.71 7.70 -8.26
N TYR A 189 -17.64 8.07 -8.96
CA TYR A 189 -17.59 9.26 -9.84
C TYR A 189 -17.16 8.93 -11.27
N ASN A 190 -17.31 7.67 -11.69
CA ASN A 190 -16.88 7.22 -13.02
C ASN A 190 -17.64 7.92 -14.18
N ASP A 191 -18.76 8.58 -13.91
CA ASP A 191 -19.53 9.35 -14.88
C ASP A 191 -19.10 10.82 -15.00
N LYS A 192 -18.16 11.28 -14.16
CA LYS A 192 -17.77 12.69 -14.08
C LYS A 192 -16.42 12.95 -14.73
N LEU A 193 -16.35 14.07 -15.46
CA LEU A 193 -15.12 14.69 -15.94
C LEU A 193 -15.26 16.22 -15.86
N PRO A 194 -14.76 16.88 -14.80
CA PRO A 194 -14.89 18.33 -14.62
C PRO A 194 -14.05 19.12 -15.63
N ASP A 195 -14.51 20.33 -15.96
CA ASP A 195 -13.74 21.28 -16.76
C ASP A 195 -12.68 21.99 -15.89
N THR A 196 -11.53 21.34 -15.72
CA THR A 196 -10.42 21.84 -14.89
C THR A 196 -9.78 23.13 -15.42
N LEU A 197 -10.05 23.51 -16.67
CA LEU A 197 -9.56 24.75 -17.27
C LEU A 197 -10.53 25.92 -17.10
N GLY A 198 -11.76 25.65 -16.63
CA GLY A 198 -12.81 26.65 -16.44
C GLY A 198 -12.71 27.36 -15.09
N ASP A 199 -12.98 28.66 -15.07
CA ASP A 199 -12.80 29.51 -13.88
C ASP A 199 -13.65 29.03 -12.68
N ALA A 200 -14.86 28.55 -12.97
CA ALA A 200 -15.76 28.04 -11.94
C ALA A 200 -15.20 26.80 -11.23
N GLU A 201 -14.58 25.88 -11.95
CA GLU A 201 -14.02 24.66 -11.37
C GLU A 201 -12.72 24.96 -10.61
N ARG A 202 -11.86 25.83 -11.16
CA ARG A 202 -10.66 26.30 -10.46
C ARG A 202 -11.00 27.00 -9.15
N ALA A 203 -12.04 27.83 -9.13
CA ALA A 203 -12.51 28.48 -7.91
C ALA A 203 -12.97 27.47 -6.85
N LYS A 204 -13.64 26.38 -7.24
CA LYS A 204 -14.00 25.29 -6.32
C LYS A 204 -12.76 24.60 -5.75
N GLN A 205 -11.78 24.27 -6.59
CA GLN A 205 -10.53 23.66 -6.17
C GLN A 205 -9.74 24.57 -5.21
N LEU A 206 -9.66 25.85 -5.51
CA LEU A 206 -8.98 26.82 -4.64
C LEU A 206 -9.69 26.96 -3.30
N ALA A 207 -11.02 27.04 -3.30
CA ALA A 207 -11.83 27.08 -2.08
C ALA A 207 -11.65 25.81 -1.23
N PHE A 208 -11.59 24.65 -1.87
CA PHE A 208 -11.31 23.36 -1.25
C PHE A 208 -9.95 23.35 -0.55
N PHE A 209 -8.85 23.65 -1.25
CA PHE A 209 -7.51 23.67 -0.64
C PHE A 209 -7.40 24.73 0.46
N THR A 210 -8.01 25.91 0.25
CA THR A 210 -8.03 26.99 1.25
C THR A 210 -8.80 26.59 2.51
N LYS A 211 -9.93 25.90 2.38
CA LYS A 211 -10.71 25.36 3.51
C LYS A 211 -9.85 24.44 4.36
N TYR A 212 -9.19 23.44 3.76
CA TYR A 212 -8.37 22.50 4.51
C TYR A 212 -7.10 23.13 5.07
N LYS A 213 -6.51 24.11 4.39
CA LYS A 213 -5.37 24.87 4.93
C LYS A 213 -5.75 25.64 6.21
N LYS A 214 -6.96 26.21 6.24
CA LYS A 214 -7.51 26.87 7.44
C LYS A 214 -7.80 25.87 8.56
N GLN A 215 -8.40 24.72 8.26
CA GLN A 215 -8.67 23.68 9.26
C GLN A 215 -7.38 23.11 9.85
N LEU A 216 -6.38 22.85 9.01
CA LEU A 216 -5.07 22.33 9.44
C LEU A 216 -4.36 23.28 10.40
N ALA A 217 -4.51 24.59 10.22
CA ALA A 217 -3.92 25.60 11.11
C ALA A 217 -4.53 25.62 12.52
N LEU A 218 -5.68 24.97 12.74
CA LEU A 218 -6.33 24.86 14.05
C LEU A 218 -5.82 23.66 14.87
N ILE A 219 -5.00 22.79 14.28
CA ILE A 219 -4.45 21.61 14.95
C ILE A 219 -3.20 22.02 15.73
N ASP A 220 -3.18 21.76 17.03
CA ASP A 220 -2.01 22.05 17.87
C ASP A 220 -0.91 21.03 17.63
N ARG A 221 0.04 21.43 16.78
CA ARG A 221 1.22 20.63 16.40
C ARG A 221 2.05 20.17 17.60
N SER A 222 2.04 20.89 18.73
CA SER A 222 2.82 20.50 19.92
C SER A 222 2.30 19.24 20.60
N GLN A 223 1.02 18.93 20.42
CA GLN A 223 0.36 17.74 20.97
C GLN A 223 0.54 16.51 20.06
N LEU A 224 1.13 16.65 18.89
CA LEU A 224 1.30 15.54 17.95
C LEU A 224 2.62 14.80 18.18
N SER A 225 2.60 13.49 17.96
CA SER A 225 3.81 12.66 17.85
C SER A 225 4.69 13.12 16.69
N GLU A 226 5.94 12.68 16.65
CA GLU A 226 6.87 13.05 15.57
C GLU A 226 6.36 12.66 14.18
N SER A 227 5.80 11.45 14.05
CA SER A 227 5.22 10.94 12.79
C SER A 227 3.99 11.75 12.34
N GLU A 228 3.13 12.12 13.29
CA GLU A 228 1.95 12.95 13.01
C GLU A 228 2.34 14.39 12.64
N ARG A 229 3.36 14.95 13.29
CA ARG A 229 3.91 16.26 12.91
C ARG A 229 4.46 16.24 11.49
N LEU A 230 5.20 15.19 11.12
CA LEU A 230 5.69 15.02 9.76
C LEU A 230 4.52 14.91 8.76
N SER A 231 3.52 14.10 9.08
CA SER A 231 2.32 13.95 8.24
C SER A 231 1.58 15.28 8.06
N LEU A 232 1.43 16.05 9.14
CA LEU A 232 0.85 17.40 9.12
C LEU A 232 1.67 18.35 8.24
N ASP A 233 3.00 18.35 8.37
CA ASP A 233 3.89 19.24 7.63
C ASP A 233 3.88 18.92 6.12
N ILE A 234 3.89 17.63 5.75
CA ILE A 234 3.72 17.18 4.36
C ILE A 234 2.36 17.65 3.83
N PHE A 235 1.28 17.42 4.58
CA PHE A 235 -0.06 17.82 4.16
C PHE A 235 -0.19 19.34 3.99
N LYS A 236 0.42 20.13 4.87
CA LYS A 236 0.48 21.59 4.75
C LYS A 236 1.18 22.04 3.48
N SER A 237 2.30 21.39 3.15
CA SER A 237 3.06 21.65 1.93
C SER A 237 2.23 21.32 0.68
N GLU A 238 1.56 20.16 0.67
CA GLU A 238 0.65 19.75 -0.40
C GLU A 238 -0.48 20.75 -0.62
N LEU A 239 -1.22 21.12 0.44
CA LEU A 239 -2.32 22.08 0.35
C LEU A 239 -1.85 23.44 -0.16
N THR A 240 -0.67 23.90 0.29
CA THR A 240 -0.10 25.17 -0.13
C THR A 240 0.29 25.13 -1.60
N ARG A 241 1.03 24.10 -2.04
CA ARG A 241 1.44 23.94 -3.44
C ARG A 241 0.24 23.87 -4.38
N ASN A 242 -0.81 23.14 -4.02
CA ASN A 242 -2.01 23.04 -4.84
C ASN A 242 -2.78 24.37 -4.91
N ALA A 243 -2.94 25.09 -3.80
CA ALA A 243 -3.57 26.40 -3.79
C ALA A 243 -2.76 27.43 -4.58
N ASP A 244 -1.44 27.43 -4.43
CA ASP A 244 -0.54 28.34 -5.13
C ASP A 244 -0.55 28.07 -6.63
N ALA A 245 -0.51 26.80 -7.06
CA ALA A 245 -0.63 26.44 -8.48
C ALA A 245 -1.91 26.98 -9.13
N LEU A 246 -3.04 26.98 -8.40
CA LEU A 246 -4.30 27.56 -8.87
C LEU A 246 -4.28 29.09 -8.90
N ASN A 247 -3.61 29.74 -7.96
CA ASN A 247 -3.46 31.20 -7.93
C ASN A 247 -2.51 31.72 -9.03
N LEU A 248 -1.49 30.93 -9.36
CA LEU A 248 -0.52 31.26 -10.41
C LEU A 248 -1.02 30.85 -11.80
N PHE A 249 -2.19 30.21 -11.89
CA PHE A 249 -2.67 29.55 -13.12
C PHE A 249 -2.84 30.52 -14.30
N ASP A 250 -3.24 31.77 -14.06
CA ASP A 250 -3.51 32.72 -15.15
C ASP A 250 -2.40 33.78 -15.30
N ILE A 251 -1.26 33.61 -14.61
CA ILE A 251 -0.19 34.61 -14.60
C ILE A 251 0.60 34.54 -15.90
N GLN A 252 0.63 35.66 -16.62
CA GLN A 252 1.23 35.79 -17.94
C GLN A 252 2.73 35.45 -17.97
N GLU A 253 3.44 35.67 -16.86
CA GLU A 253 4.88 35.41 -16.71
C GLU A 253 5.22 33.91 -16.54
N PHE A 254 4.22 33.07 -16.25
CA PHE A 254 4.37 31.62 -16.13
C PHE A 254 3.42 30.95 -17.12
N PRO A 255 3.90 30.46 -18.28
CA PRO A 255 3.07 29.70 -19.21
C PRO A 255 2.60 28.41 -18.53
N THR A 256 1.44 28.47 -17.90
CA THR A 256 0.80 27.33 -17.25
C THR A 256 -0.03 26.51 -18.25
N ASP A 257 -0.58 25.41 -17.77
CA ASP A 257 -1.59 24.63 -18.47
C ASP A 257 -2.86 25.45 -18.80
N HIS A 258 -3.04 26.68 -18.30
CA HIS A 258 -4.21 27.50 -18.64
C HIS A 258 -4.23 27.86 -20.12
N PHE A 259 -3.18 28.53 -20.60
CA PHE A 259 -3.06 29.01 -21.98
C PHE A 259 -2.44 27.96 -22.91
N THR A 260 -1.73 26.98 -22.34
CA THR A 260 -1.09 25.90 -23.09
C THR A 260 -1.49 24.50 -22.60
N PRO A 261 -2.80 24.17 -22.52
CA PRO A 261 -3.35 22.98 -21.85
C PRO A 261 -2.98 21.63 -22.49
N ILE A 262 -2.28 21.66 -23.62
CA ILE A 262 -1.97 20.50 -24.43
C ILE A 262 -0.51 20.54 -24.89
N ASN A 263 0.12 19.37 -24.92
CA ASN A 263 1.43 19.16 -25.53
C ASN A 263 1.56 17.69 -26.00
N GLN A 264 2.72 17.31 -26.53
CA GLN A 264 2.99 15.98 -27.09
C GLN A 264 3.19 14.86 -26.04
N PHE A 265 3.31 15.19 -24.76
CA PHE A 265 3.58 14.23 -23.68
C PHE A 265 2.45 14.14 -22.65
N SER A 266 1.72 15.23 -22.44
CA SER A 266 0.69 15.33 -21.40
C SER A 266 -0.51 16.17 -21.83
N GLY A 267 -1.57 16.06 -21.04
CA GLY A 267 -2.83 16.77 -21.21
C GLY A 267 -4.02 15.81 -21.26
N LEU A 268 -5.21 16.36 -21.02
CA LEU A 268 -6.43 15.55 -20.90
C LEU A 268 -6.77 14.82 -22.21
N GLN A 269 -6.39 15.36 -23.37
CA GLN A 269 -6.60 14.75 -24.67
C GLN A 269 -5.93 13.37 -24.82
N LEU A 270 -4.72 13.20 -24.27
CA LEU A 270 -4.02 11.91 -24.30
C LEU A 270 -4.60 10.96 -23.26
N SER A 271 -4.82 11.45 -22.04
CA SER A 271 -5.41 10.67 -20.95
C SER A 271 -6.82 10.20 -21.28
N PHE A 272 -7.62 11.02 -21.98
CA PHE A 272 -8.99 10.68 -22.36
C PHE A 272 -9.03 9.56 -23.40
N ALA A 273 -8.13 9.58 -24.39
CA ALA A 273 -7.98 8.46 -25.32
C ALA A 273 -7.60 7.16 -24.60
N GLN A 274 -6.69 7.23 -23.63
CA GLN A 274 -6.33 6.07 -22.81
C GLN A 274 -7.52 5.55 -21.99
N LEU A 275 -8.33 6.44 -21.42
CA LEU A 275 -9.56 6.08 -20.72
C LEU A 275 -10.57 5.41 -21.66
N GLY A 276 -10.69 5.86 -22.91
CA GLY A 276 -11.60 5.28 -23.91
C GLY A 276 -11.11 3.98 -24.57
N SER A 277 -9.84 3.62 -24.40
CA SER A 277 -9.24 2.44 -25.06
C SER A 277 -9.79 1.08 -24.59
N GLY A 278 -10.48 1.05 -23.45
CA GLY A 278 -10.89 -0.20 -22.80
C GLY A 278 -9.75 -1.00 -22.14
N GLN A 279 -8.51 -0.53 -22.24
CA GLN A 279 -7.32 -1.15 -21.62
C GLN A 279 -6.84 -0.39 -20.36
N GLY A 280 -7.48 0.75 -20.05
CA GLY A 280 -7.16 1.58 -18.90
C GLY A 280 -7.91 1.20 -17.62
N ASN A 281 -7.87 2.09 -16.63
CA ASN A 281 -8.59 1.95 -15.36
C ASN A 281 -10.10 2.27 -15.46
N GLN A 282 -10.57 2.90 -16.55
CA GLN A 282 -11.99 3.03 -16.85
C GLN A 282 -12.58 1.64 -17.15
N PRO A 283 -13.58 1.17 -16.38
CA PRO A 283 -14.23 -0.09 -16.70
C PRO A 283 -15.10 0.03 -17.95
N PHE A 284 -15.28 -1.08 -18.66
CA PHE A 284 -16.22 -1.28 -19.78
C PHE A 284 -16.81 -2.70 -19.74
N LYS A 285 -17.27 -3.14 -18.55
CA LYS A 285 -17.75 -4.51 -18.34
C LYS A 285 -19.27 -4.60 -18.32
N THR A 286 -19.94 -3.51 -17.93
CA THR A 286 -21.38 -3.44 -17.75
C THR A 286 -21.97 -2.28 -18.53
N VAL A 287 -23.28 -2.31 -18.82
CA VAL A 287 -23.98 -1.17 -19.45
C VAL A 287 -23.73 0.13 -18.69
N LYS A 288 -23.74 0.08 -17.35
CA LYS A 288 -23.46 1.23 -16.50
C LYS A 288 -22.07 1.82 -16.73
N ASP A 289 -21.07 0.99 -17.04
CA ASP A 289 -19.72 1.46 -17.33
C ASP A 289 -19.66 2.26 -18.64
N TYR A 290 -20.41 1.82 -19.66
CA TYR A 290 -20.56 2.57 -20.91
C TYR A 290 -21.33 3.88 -20.69
N GLU A 291 -22.41 3.88 -19.91
CA GLU A 291 -23.15 5.09 -19.54
C GLU A 291 -22.26 6.10 -18.78
N ASN A 292 -21.43 5.61 -17.87
CA ASN A 292 -20.48 6.43 -17.15
C ASN A 292 -19.46 7.05 -18.12
N PHE A 293 -18.93 6.27 -19.07
CA PHE A 293 -18.01 6.81 -20.07
C PHE A 293 -18.68 7.83 -21.01
N LEU A 294 -19.95 7.65 -21.37
CA LEU A 294 -20.75 8.67 -22.07
C LEU A 294 -20.85 9.96 -21.25
N GLY A 295 -21.00 9.88 -19.93
CA GLY A 295 -20.91 11.03 -19.03
C GLY A 295 -19.57 11.76 -19.15
N ARG A 296 -18.45 11.02 -19.22
CA ARG A 296 -17.11 11.60 -19.42
C ARG A 296 -16.93 12.22 -20.80
N ILE A 297 -17.51 11.64 -21.85
CA ILE A 297 -17.50 12.23 -23.20
C ILE A 297 -18.13 13.62 -23.19
N ASN A 298 -19.26 13.80 -22.50
CA ASN A 298 -19.90 15.12 -22.36
C ASN A 298 -18.98 16.12 -21.65
N GLY A 299 -18.32 15.71 -20.56
CA GLY A 299 -17.34 16.56 -19.87
C GLY A 299 -16.12 16.90 -20.72
N PHE A 300 -15.63 15.94 -21.52
CA PHE A 300 -14.48 16.13 -22.40
C PHE A 300 -14.76 17.14 -23.52
N GLN A 301 -15.98 17.16 -24.04
CA GLN A 301 -16.41 18.17 -25.00
C GLN A 301 -16.38 19.58 -24.40
N ILE A 302 -16.87 19.73 -23.16
CA ILE A 302 -16.82 21.02 -22.43
C ILE A 302 -15.38 21.46 -22.24
N TRP A 303 -14.54 20.58 -21.68
CA TRP A 303 -13.12 20.85 -21.45
C TRP A 303 -12.39 21.23 -22.73
N THR A 304 -12.66 20.55 -23.84
CA THR A 304 -12.04 20.82 -25.15
C THR A 304 -12.39 22.21 -25.67
N ASN A 305 -13.65 22.64 -25.52
CA ASN A 305 -14.08 23.99 -25.89
C ASN A 305 -13.37 25.04 -25.03
N THR A 306 -13.24 24.80 -23.72
CA THR A 306 -12.51 25.67 -22.80
C THR A 306 -11.02 25.73 -23.15
N ALA A 307 -10.39 24.59 -23.47
CA ALA A 307 -9.00 24.51 -23.91
C ALA A 307 -8.76 25.35 -25.18
N ILE A 308 -9.62 25.21 -26.20
CA ILE A 308 -9.54 26.02 -27.42
C ILE A 308 -9.69 27.51 -27.12
N ALA A 309 -10.64 27.88 -26.28
CA ALA A 309 -10.88 29.27 -25.90
C ALA A 309 -9.66 29.86 -25.17
N ASN A 310 -9.07 29.13 -24.22
CA ASN A 310 -7.90 29.59 -23.50
C ASN A 310 -6.64 29.62 -24.38
N MET A 311 -6.44 28.65 -25.28
CA MET A 311 -5.35 28.71 -26.26
C MET A 311 -5.47 29.93 -27.19
N ARG A 312 -6.68 30.33 -27.59
CA ARG A 312 -6.90 31.58 -28.36
C ARG A 312 -6.51 32.82 -27.56
N LYS A 313 -6.83 32.87 -26.27
CA LYS A 313 -6.34 33.94 -25.37
C LYS A 313 -4.81 33.91 -25.28
N GLY A 314 -4.21 32.73 -25.15
CA GLY A 314 -2.75 32.52 -25.16
C GLY A 314 -2.10 33.07 -26.43
N ILE A 315 -2.65 32.78 -27.61
CA ILE A 315 -2.19 33.33 -28.89
C ILE A 315 -2.21 34.86 -28.88
N ALA A 316 -3.30 35.48 -28.42
CA ALA A 316 -3.39 36.94 -28.31
C ALA A 316 -2.37 37.54 -27.33
N ALA A 317 -2.01 36.79 -26.28
CA ALA A 317 -1.03 37.16 -25.27
C ALA A 317 0.41 36.73 -25.60
N VAL A 318 0.64 36.11 -26.76
CA VAL A 318 1.94 35.52 -27.18
C VAL A 318 2.44 34.44 -26.20
N ILE A 319 1.52 33.78 -25.50
CA ILE A 319 1.77 32.60 -24.66
C ILE A 319 1.33 31.37 -25.44
N VAL A 320 2.27 30.75 -26.16
CA VAL A 320 2.00 29.62 -27.04
C VAL A 320 3.05 28.52 -26.88
N GLN A 321 2.66 27.29 -27.18
CA GLN A 321 3.61 26.19 -27.30
C GLN A 321 4.59 26.42 -28.47
N PRO A 322 5.86 25.99 -28.36
CA PRO A 322 6.80 26.05 -29.47
C PRO A 322 6.26 25.32 -30.72
N LYS A 323 6.39 25.95 -31.89
CA LYS A 323 5.89 25.43 -33.17
C LYS A 323 6.35 23.99 -33.44
N VAL A 324 7.63 23.69 -33.20
CA VAL A 324 8.21 22.35 -33.40
C VAL A 324 7.54 21.26 -32.57
N LEU A 325 7.00 21.61 -31.40
CA LEU A 325 6.23 20.67 -30.57
C LEU A 325 4.84 20.46 -31.17
N MET A 326 4.16 21.55 -31.52
CA MET A 326 2.80 21.48 -32.08
C MET A 326 2.72 20.78 -33.44
N GLU A 327 3.76 20.90 -34.28
CA GLU A 327 3.87 20.15 -35.53
C GLU A 327 3.94 18.63 -35.32
N ARG A 328 4.48 18.16 -34.19
CA ARG A 328 4.51 16.74 -33.81
C ARG A 328 3.25 16.29 -33.08
N THR A 329 2.60 17.21 -32.37
CA THR A 329 1.35 16.96 -31.64
C THR A 329 0.18 16.74 -32.61
N LEU A 330 0.11 17.48 -33.72
CA LEU A 330 -1.02 17.43 -34.64
C LEU A 330 -1.24 16.04 -35.29
N PRO A 331 -0.22 15.34 -35.82
CA PRO A 331 -0.39 13.98 -36.34
C PRO A 331 -0.89 12.98 -35.28
N GLN A 332 -0.41 13.09 -34.04
CA GLN A 332 -0.87 12.24 -32.94
C GLN A 332 -2.38 12.39 -32.72
N TYR A 333 -2.89 13.62 -32.81
CA TYR A 333 -4.33 13.85 -32.63
C TYR A 333 -5.14 13.38 -33.83
N GLN A 334 -4.60 13.44 -35.05
CA GLN A 334 -5.25 12.87 -36.22
C GLN A 334 -5.44 11.36 -36.10
N GLU A 335 -4.52 10.66 -35.43
CA GLU A 335 -4.67 9.21 -35.15
C GLU A 335 -5.72 8.92 -34.06
N LEU A 336 -5.96 9.86 -33.14
CA LEU A 336 -6.97 9.72 -32.09
C LEU A 336 -8.40 10.00 -32.58
N ILE A 337 -8.55 10.69 -33.71
CA ILE A 337 -9.85 10.93 -34.34
C ILE A 337 -10.25 9.65 -35.09
N ALA A 338 -11.38 9.07 -34.73
CA ALA A 338 -11.95 7.95 -35.47
C ALA A 338 -12.15 8.35 -36.94
N ARG A 339 -11.67 7.52 -37.86
CA ARG A 339 -12.01 7.66 -39.28
C ARG A 339 -13.42 7.10 -39.44
N ASP A 340 -14.33 7.94 -39.92
CA ASP A 340 -15.71 7.56 -40.28
C ASP A 340 -15.75 6.39 -41.27
#